data_AF-A0A8S2ZTR9-F1
#
_entry.id   AF-A0A8S2ZTR9-F1
#
_cell.length_a   1.000
_cell.length_b   1.000
_cell.length_c   1.000
_cell.angle_alpha   90.00
_cell.angle_beta   90.00
_cell.angle_gamma   90.00
#
_symmetry.space_group_name_H-M   'P 1'
#
loop_
_entity.id
_entity.type
_entity.pdbx_description
1 polymer ?
#
loop_
_entity_poly.entity_id
_entity_poly.type
_entity_poly.pdbx_seq_one_letter_code
_entity_poly.pdbx_strand_id
1 'polypeptide(L)' 'ATPSGYKSYWLSGDTAGYSGVGLLTKLDPVDVKFGIGIAEHDNEGRIITAEYETFYFVVS' A
#
# COMPACT_ATOMS: atom_id res chain seq x y z
N ALA A 1 15.00 -4.70 -1.74
CA ALA A 1 14.87 -6.02 -2.40
C ALA A 1 13.69 -6.74 -1.77
N THR A 2 12.78 -7.27 -2.58
CA THR A 2 11.60 -8.00 -2.06
C THR A 2 12.02 -9.38 -1.59
N PRO A 3 11.68 -9.81 -0.36
CA PRO A 3 11.99 -11.15 0.12
C PRO A 3 11.41 -12.23 -0.79
N SER A 4 12.14 -13.34 -0.95
CA SER A 4 11.68 -14.47 -1.76
C SER A 4 10.33 -15.00 -1.26
N GLY A 5 9.39 -15.23 -2.17
CA GLY A 5 8.03 -15.67 -1.87
C GLY A 5 7.07 -14.57 -1.40
N TYR A 6 7.47 -13.29 -1.48
CA TYR A 6 6.60 -12.15 -1.22
C TYR A 6 6.41 -11.29 -2.46
N LYS A 7 5.22 -10.71 -2.59
CA LYS A 7 4.96 -9.53 -3.42
C LYS A 7 5.08 -8.29 -2.55
N SER A 8 5.57 -7.21 -3.15
CA SER A 8 5.75 -5.93 -2.47
C SER A 8 5.03 -4.82 -3.19
N TYR A 9 4.28 -4.02 -2.44
CA TYR A 9 3.67 -2.78 -2.89
C TYR A 9 4.22 -1.66 -2.03
N TRP A 10 4.51 -0.53 -2.65
CA TRP A 10 5.09 0.64 -1.98
C TRP A 10 4.37 1.88 -2.45
N LEU A 11 4.07 2.76 -1.51
CA LEU A 11 3.53 4.08 -1.77
C LEU A 11 4.38 5.08 -1.01
N SER A 12 5.00 5.99 -1.73
CA SER A 12 5.81 7.07 -1.15
C SER A 12 5.00 8.36 -1.15
N GLY A 13 5.21 9.20 -0.14
CA GLY A 13 4.72 10.57 -0.17
C GLY A 13 5.58 11.48 -1.08
N ASP A 14 5.02 12.63 -1.45
CA ASP A 14 5.68 13.62 -2.31
C ASP A 14 6.91 14.25 -1.65
N THR A 15 6.88 14.38 -0.31
CA THR A 15 7.99 14.95 0.45
C THR A 15 9.08 13.90 0.65
N ALA A 16 10.23 14.11 0.02
CA ALA A 16 11.37 13.20 0.15
C ALA A 16 11.80 13.00 1.61
N GLY A 17 11.95 11.74 2.02
CA GLY A 17 12.33 11.38 3.39
C GLY A 17 11.19 11.51 4.41
N TYR A 18 9.97 11.75 3.97
CA TYR A 18 8.80 11.91 4.84
C TYR A 18 7.68 10.95 4.45
N SER A 19 7.41 10.02 5.37
CA SER A 19 6.35 9.00 5.24
C SER A 19 6.50 8.08 4.02
N GLY A 20 5.45 7.29 3.78
CA GLY A 20 5.42 6.18 2.85
C GLY A 20 5.12 4.86 3.58
N VAL A 21 4.31 4.03 2.93
CA VAL A 21 3.94 2.70 3.42
C VAL A 21 4.36 1.61 2.46
N GLY A 22 4.61 0.44 3.04
CA GLY A 22 4.96 -0.77 2.32
C GLY A 22 4.08 -1.94 2.73
N LEU A 23 3.59 -2.68 1.75
CA LEU A 23 2.88 -3.94 1.95
C LEU A 23 3.73 -5.08 1.41
N LEU A 24 4.07 -6.04 2.26
CA LEU A 24 4.63 -7.33 1.87
C LEU A 24 3.58 -8.41 2.11
N THR A 25 3.23 -9.15 1.06
CA THR A 25 2.26 -10.25 1.15
C THR A 25 2.75 -11.49 0.42
N LYS A 26 2.45 -12.67 0.99
CA LYS A 26 2.65 -13.97 0.31
C LYS A 26 1.44 -14.38 -0.53
N LEU A 27 0.27 -13.88 -0.17
CA LEU A 27 -0.99 -14.20 -0.82
C LEU A 27 -1.32 -13.12 -1.83
N ASP A 28 -1.87 -13.52 -2.96
CA ASP A 28 -2.26 -12.60 -4.01
C ASP A 28 -3.57 -11.90 -3.63
N PRO A 29 -3.56 -10.57 -3.45
CA PRO A 29 -4.79 -9.82 -3.27
C PRO A 29 -5.62 -9.82 -4.57
N VAL A 30 -6.93 -9.74 -4.42
CA VAL A 30 -7.89 -9.56 -5.51
C VAL A 30 -7.69 -8.19 -6.17
N ASP A 31 -7.48 -7.16 -5.36
CA ASP A 31 -7.21 -5.80 -5.82
C ASP A 31 -6.26 -5.07 -4.85
N VAL A 32 -5.53 -4.08 -5.37
CA VAL A 32 -4.67 -3.20 -4.57
C VAL A 32 -4.93 -1.75 -4.95
N LYS A 33 -5.34 -0.95 -3.95
CA LYS A 33 -5.59 0.49 -4.10
C LYS A 33 -4.56 1.30 -3.35
N PHE A 34 -4.17 2.41 -3.96
CA PHE A 34 -3.26 3.39 -3.40
C PHE A 34 -4.04 4.66 -3.07
N GLY A 35 -3.94 5.10 -1.83
CA GLY A 35 -4.74 6.21 -1.32
C GLY A 35 -6.22 5.87 -1.14
N ILE A 36 -7.01 6.91 -0.93
CA ILE A 36 -8.45 6.87 -0.70
C ILE A 36 -9.25 7.67 -1.73
N GLY A 37 -8.59 8.23 -2.75
CA GLY A 37 -9.22 9.02 -3.80
C GLY A 37 -9.51 10.46 -3.39
N ILE A 38 -8.82 10.95 -2.36
CA ILE A 38 -8.94 12.33 -1.87
C ILE A 38 -7.56 12.97 -2.00
N ALA A 39 -7.42 13.86 -2.99
CA ALA A 39 -6.13 14.44 -3.38
C ALA A 39 -5.36 15.07 -2.19
N GLU A 40 -6.05 15.72 -1.25
CA GLU A 40 -5.42 16.30 -0.06
C GLU A 40 -4.75 15.25 0.85
N HIS A 41 -5.30 14.03 0.91
CA HIS A 41 -4.80 12.95 1.78
C HIS A 41 -3.86 11.98 1.07
N ASP A 42 -3.91 11.90 -0.25
CA ASP A 42 -3.14 10.91 -1.02
C ASP A 42 -1.68 11.35 -1.28
N ASN A 43 -1.37 12.66 -1.19
CA ASN A 43 -0.04 13.21 -1.46
C ASN A 43 1.06 12.73 -0.50
N GLU A 44 0.68 12.31 0.71
CA GLU A 44 1.66 11.87 1.71
C GLU A 44 1.97 10.37 1.63
N GLY A 45 1.31 9.65 0.70
CA GLY A 45 1.58 8.25 0.44
C GLY A 45 1.31 7.34 1.63
N ARG A 46 0.24 7.62 2.37
CA ARG A 46 -0.04 6.95 3.64
C ARG A 46 -0.78 5.64 3.52
N ILE A 47 -1.64 5.46 2.51
CA ILE A 47 -2.57 4.32 2.52
C ILE A 47 -2.36 3.37 1.34
N ILE A 48 -2.19 2.08 1.65
CA ILE A 48 -2.37 0.97 0.71
C ILE A 48 -3.48 0.08 1.24
N THR A 49 -4.45 -0.23 0.38
CA THR A 49 -5.52 -1.19 0.67
C THR A 49 -5.36 -2.41 -0.23
N ALA A 50 -5.17 -3.58 0.37
CA ALA A 50 -5.23 -4.87 -0.32
C ALA A 50 -6.57 -5.55 -0.03
N GLU A 51 -7.32 -5.86 -1.08
CA GLU A 51 -8.56 -6.62 -1.02
C GLU A 51 -8.27 -8.11 -1.13
N TYR A 52 -8.83 -8.90 -0.22
CA TYR A 52 -8.84 -10.36 -0.28
C TYR A 52 -10.29 -10.85 -0.27
N GLU A 53 -10.51 -12.12 -0.60
CA GLU A 53 -11.84 -12.70 -0.76
C GLU A 53 -12.77 -12.51 0.46
N THR A 54 -12.20 -12.41 1.66
CA THR A 54 -12.97 -12.34 2.91
C THR A 54 -12.67 -11.12 3.77
N PHE A 55 -11.66 -10.31 3.42
CA PHE A 55 -11.27 -9.15 4.21
C PHE A 55 -10.50 -8.11 3.39
N TYR A 56 -10.44 -6.90 3.93
CA TYR A 56 -9.53 -5.85 3.48
C TYR A 56 -8.38 -5.70 4.46
N PHE A 57 -7.16 -5.63 3.95
CA PHE A 57 -5.99 -5.28 4.73
C PHE A 57 -5.56 -3.86 4.37
N VAL A 58 -5.65 -2.95 5.33
CA VAL A 58 -5.33 -1.53 5.15
C VAL A 58 -4.05 -1.22 5.92
N VAL A 59 -3.06 -0.66 5.24
CA VAL A 59 -1.79 -0.20 5.80
C VAL A 59 -1.79 1.33 5.80
N SER A 60 -1.44 1.97 6.92
CA SER A 60 -1.39 3.43 7.11
C SER A 60 -0.11 3.90 7.78
#